data_AF-C0QPC1-F1
#
_entry.id   AF-C0QPC1-F1
#
_cell.length_a   1.000
_cell.length_b   1.000
_cell.length_c   1.000
_cell.angle_alpha   90.00
_cell.angle_beta   90.00
_cell.angle_gamma   90.00
#
_symmetry.space_group_name_H-M   'P 1'
#
loop_
_entity.id
_entity.type
_entity.pdbx_description
1 polymer ?
#
loop_
_entity_poly.entity_id
_entity_poly.type
_entity_poly.pdbx_seq_one_letter_code
_entity_poly.pdbx_strand_id
1 'polypeptide(L)'
;MENISGSGSANSSGSRDSSVDLDFPSPTIMGKQTPNKSPIAGLKAGSKNNFKGTGKTDRKAKLIATISARVVKVYPNGNLFIVGKKIVKINEDEQILKISGIVKPTYIEQDNSVLSDRISDMYVEYNGKGFIADNQKPGWLSRFLVKIWPF
;
A
#
# COMPACT_ATOMS: atom_id res chain seq x y z
N MET A 1 2.37 -24.62 -9.29
CA MET A 1 1.99 -23.78 -8.12
C MET A 1 2.94 -22.60 -8.10
N GLU A 2 2.43 -21.38 -7.94
CA GLU A 2 3.27 -20.18 -7.94
C GLU A 2 3.13 -19.44 -6.61
N ASN A 3 4.26 -19.08 -6.00
CA ASN A 3 4.32 -18.33 -4.76
C ASN A 3 4.91 -16.95 -5.07
N ILE A 4 4.12 -15.90 -4.84
CA ILE A 4 4.55 -14.52 -5.05
C ILE A 4 4.63 -13.86 -3.68
N SER A 5 5.82 -13.44 -3.27
CA SER A 5 6.05 -12.70 -2.04
C SER A 5 6.61 -11.31 -2.38
N GLY A 6 5.95 -10.25 -1.90
CA GLY A 6 6.46 -8.88 -1.98
C GLY A 6 6.42 -8.23 -0.61
N SER A 7 7.54 -7.68 -0.15
CA SER A 7 7.62 -6.90 1.08
C SER A 7 7.78 -5.41 0.74
N GLY A 8 6.99 -4.56 1.39
CA GLY A 8 7.11 -3.10 1.30
C GLY A 8 7.19 -2.50 2.71
N SER A 9 8.21 -1.70 2.97
CA SER A 9 8.34 -0.93 4.21
C SER A 9 8.13 0.56 3.93
N ALA A 10 7.21 1.17 4.67
CA ALA A 10 6.99 2.61 4.68
C ALA A 10 7.36 3.15 6.07
N ASN A 11 8.45 3.91 6.14
CA ASN A 11 8.86 4.59 7.36
C ASN A 11 8.49 6.07 7.25
N SER A 12 7.64 6.54 8.17
CA SER A 12 7.28 7.95 8.32
C SER A 12 7.71 8.45 9.68
N SER A 13 8.63 9.42 9.70
CA SER A 13 9.09 10.10 10.92
C SER A 13 8.81 11.59 10.77
N GLY A 14 7.94 12.12 11.63
CA GLY A 14 7.66 13.55 11.72
C GLY A 14 7.68 13.99 13.18
N SER A 15 8.55 14.93 13.51
CA SER A 15 8.58 15.61 14.81
C SER A 15 7.88 16.96 14.66
N ARG A 16 6.83 17.20 15.45
CA ARG A 16 6.18 18.51 15.53
C ARG A 16 6.41 19.08 16.93
N ASP A 17 7.30 20.08 17.00
CA ASP A 17 7.55 20.88 18.18
C ASP A 17 6.67 22.14 18.10
N SER A 18 5.57 22.17 18.86
CA SER A 18 4.73 23.35 19.03
C SER A 18 4.99 23.95 20.40
N SER A 19 5.59 25.15 20.43
CA SER A 19 5.72 25.99 21.63
C SER A 19 4.79 27.18 21.47
N VAL A 20 3.78 27.29 22.33
CA VAL A 20 2.87 28.44 22.36
C VAL A 20 3.22 29.26 23.60
N ASP A 21 3.89 30.39 23.40
CA ASP A 21 4.12 31.37 24.46
C ASP A 21 2.92 32.31 24.50
N LEU A 22 2.03 32.10 25.48
CA LEU A 22 0.90 32.98 25.74
C LEU A 22 1.35 34.10 26.68
N ASP A 23 1.79 35.23 26.10
CA ASP A 23 2.16 36.42 26.85
C ASP A 23 0.91 37.29 27.09
N PHE A 24 0.36 37.23 28.30
CA PHE A 24 -0.79 38.05 28.69
C PHE A 24 -0.28 39.39 29.22
N PRO A 25 -0.62 40.54 28.59
CA PRO A 25 -0.23 41.84 29.12
C PRO A 25 -0.88 42.04 30.48
N SER A 26 -0.06 42.36 31.48
CA SER A 26 -0.53 42.67 32.82
C SER A 26 -1.48 43.88 32.76
N PRO A 27 -2.71 43.81 33.32
CA PRO A 27 -3.64 44.93 33.26
C PRO A 27 -3.06 46.13 34.00
N THR A 28 -2.89 47.24 33.28
CA THR A 28 -2.41 48.49 33.87
C THR A 28 -3.60 49.20 34.50
N ILE A 29 -3.69 49.18 35.83
CA ILE A 29 -4.68 49.95 36.57
C ILE A 29 -4.04 51.27 36.98
N MET A 30 -4.57 52.38 36.46
CA MET A 30 -4.20 53.74 36.85
C MET A 30 -2.71 54.10 36.66
N GLY A 31 -2.13 53.74 35.51
CA GLY A 31 -0.82 54.25 35.07
C GLY A 31 0.40 53.76 35.85
N LYS A 32 0.26 52.82 36.78
CA LYS A 32 1.39 52.14 37.45
C LYS A 32 1.33 50.64 37.18
N GLN A 33 2.43 50.08 36.70
CA GLN A 33 2.60 48.64 36.53
C GLN A 33 2.58 47.99 37.92
N THR A 34 1.56 47.20 38.22
CA THR A 34 1.48 46.44 39.47
C THR A 34 2.56 45.37 39.50
N PRO A 35 3.39 45.27 40.56
CA PRO A 35 4.38 44.23 40.68
C PRO A 35 3.70 42.88 40.96
N ASN A 36 3.79 42.00 39.97
CA ASN A 36 3.92 40.55 40.11
C ASN A 36 3.00 39.87 41.14
N LYS A 37 1.75 39.57 40.75
CA LYS A 37 0.96 38.43 41.28
C LYS A 37 -0.33 38.23 40.45
N SER A 38 -0.19 38.09 39.13
CA SER A 38 -1.23 37.42 38.34
C SER A 38 -0.98 35.92 38.44
N PRO A 39 -1.95 35.08 38.86
CA PRO A 39 -1.77 33.63 38.93
C PRO A 39 -1.63 32.96 37.56
N ILE A 40 -1.58 33.74 36.48
CA ILE A 40 -1.56 33.29 35.08
C ILE A 40 -0.13 33.41 34.48
N ALA A 41 0.84 33.98 35.21
CA ALA A 41 2.20 34.10 34.74
C ALA A 41 2.92 32.74 34.74
N GLY A 42 2.95 32.08 33.58
CA GLY A 42 3.86 30.97 33.30
C GLY A 42 3.26 29.67 32.80
N LEU A 43 2.08 29.66 32.17
CA LEU A 43 1.56 28.45 31.54
C LEU A 43 2.28 28.16 30.22
N LYS A 44 3.50 27.61 30.30
CA LYS A 44 4.21 27.04 29.15
C LYS A 44 3.57 25.70 28.79
N ALA A 45 2.61 25.70 27.87
CA ALA A 45 2.03 24.48 27.31
C ALA A 45 2.88 24.01 26.11
N GLY A 46 3.91 23.21 26.37
CA GLY A 46 4.68 22.53 25.32
C GLY A 46 4.06 21.17 24.98
N SER A 47 3.62 20.98 23.74
CA SER A 47 3.16 19.67 23.24
C SER A 47 4.19 19.12 22.25
N LYS A 48 4.96 18.11 22.68
CA LYS A 48 5.93 17.42 21.82
C LYS A 48 5.28 16.18 21.22
N ASN A 49 4.78 16.29 20.00
CA ASN A 49 4.17 15.16 19.29
C ASN A 49 5.22 14.51 18.37
N ASN A 50 5.84 13.43 18.86
CA ASN A 50 6.71 12.58 18.06
C ASN A 50 5.85 11.55 17.32
N PHE A 51 5.65 11.71 16.02
CA PHE A 51 4.99 10.71 15.18
C PHE A 51 6.03 9.81 14.52
N LYS A 52 6.08 8.55 14.96
CA LYS A 52 6.89 7.49 14.34
C LYS A 52 5.95 6.40 13.83
N GLY A 53 5.58 6.48 12.56
CA GLY A 53 4.78 5.47 11.88
C GLY A 53 5.66 4.54 11.06
N THR A 54 5.91 3.33 11.54
CA THR A 54 6.53 2.24 10.77
C THR A 54 5.44 1.32 10.24
N GLY A 55 5.18 1.34 8.95
CA GLY A 55 4.26 0.43 8.27
C GLY A 55 5.04 -0.64 7.51
N LYS A 56 4.99 -1.89 7.99
CA LYS A 56 5.49 -3.04 7.24
C LYS A 56 4.32 -3.74 6.58
N THR A 57 4.32 -3.85 5.26
CA THR A 57 3.31 -4.61 4.51
C THR A 57 4.00 -5.81 3.87
N ASP A 58 3.76 -6.98 4.44
CA ASP A 58 4.18 -8.26 3.88
C ASP A 58 3.03 -8.81 3.03
N ARG A 59 3.15 -8.80 1.69
CA ARG A 59 2.16 -9.37 0.77
C ARG A 59 2.63 -10.77 0.34
N LYS A 60 1.89 -11.81 0.74
CA LYS A 60 2.09 -13.18 0.27
C LYS A 60 0.87 -13.58 -0.56
N ALA A 61 1.08 -14.00 -1.80
CA ALA A 61 0.05 -14.55 -2.68
C ALA A 61 0.45 -15.95 -3.13
N LYS A 62 -0.50 -16.88 -3.07
CA LYS A 62 -0.36 -18.25 -3.57
C LYS A 62 -1.37 -18.45 -4.69
N LEU A 63 -0.89 -18.82 -5.87
CA LEU A 63 -1.73 -19.06 -7.04
C LEU A 63 -1.67 -20.54 -7.43
N ILE A 64 -2.84 -21.19 -7.42
CA ILE A 64 -3.04 -22.56 -7.90
C ILE A 64 -4.19 -22.51 -8.90
N ALA A 65 -3.87 -22.65 -10.19
CA ALA A 65 -4.86 -22.64 -11.24
C ALA A 65 -4.41 -23.53 -12.41
N THR A 66 -5.36 -24.21 -13.04
CA THR A 66 -5.19 -24.87 -14.34
C THR A 66 -5.83 -23.98 -15.41
N ILE A 67 -5.05 -23.68 -16.45
CA ILE A 67 -5.41 -22.73 -17.51
C ILE A 67 -5.09 -23.38 -18.84
N SER A 68 -6.03 -23.31 -19.77
CA SER A 68 -5.79 -23.69 -21.16
C SER A 68 -5.02 -22.59 -21.88
N ALA A 69 -3.96 -22.97 -22.57
CA ALA A 69 -3.16 -22.07 -23.40
C ALA A 69 -3.19 -22.52 -24.86
N ARG A 70 -2.99 -21.57 -25.77
CA ARG A 70 -2.79 -21.84 -27.19
C ARG A 70 -1.38 -21.45 -27.60
N VAL A 71 -0.83 -22.17 -28.58
CA VAL A 71 0.40 -21.75 -29.25
C VAL A 71 0.07 -20.58 -30.18
N VAL A 72 0.80 -19.48 -30.04
CA VAL A 72 0.64 -18.29 -30.89
C VAL A 72 1.83 -18.06 -31.81
N LYS A 73 2.99 -18.64 -31.49
CA LYS A 73 4.22 -18.55 -32.31
C LYS A 73 5.10 -19.78 -32.08
N VAL A 74 5.76 -20.24 -33.13
CA VAL A 74 6.82 -21.24 -33.07
C VAL A 74 8.14 -20.53 -33.38
N TYR A 75 9.14 -20.69 -32.52
CA TYR A 75 10.47 -20.16 -32.71
C TYR A 75 11.30 -21.04 -33.65
N PRO A 76 12.36 -20.51 -34.31
CA PRO A 76 13.21 -21.29 -35.21
C PRO A 76 13.88 -22.52 -34.56
N ASN A 77 14.06 -22.49 -33.24
CA ASN A 77 14.60 -23.61 -32.46
C ASN A 77 13.54 -24.66 -32.06
N GLY A 78 12.28 -24.51 -32.51
CA GLY A 78 11.17 -25.40 -32.20
C GLY A 78 10.43 -25.07 -30.89
N ASN A 79 10.85 -24.05 -30.14
CA ASN A 79 10.13 -23.63 -28.94
C ASN A 79 8.80 -22.98 -29.28
N LEU A 80 7.83 -23.10 -28.38
CA LEU A 80 6.47 -22.64 -28.58
C LEU A 80 6.20 -21.45 -27.66
N PHE A 81 5.84 -20.30 -28.22
CA PHE A 81 5.26 -19.22 -27.44
C PHE A 81 3.78 -19.52 -27.23
N ILE A 82 3.38 -19.65 -25.96
CA ILE A 82 2.02 -19.94 -25.57
C ILE A 82 1.39 -18.72 -24.91
N VAL A 83 0.08 -18.56 -25.12
CA VAL A 83 -0.74 -17.55 -24.44
C VAL A 83 -2.04 -18.21 -24.00
N GLY A 84 -2.41 -17.99 -22.74
CA GLY A 84 -3.66 -18.48 -22.14
C GLY A 84 -4.42 -17.34 -21.47
N LYS A 85 -5.75 -17.38 -21.55
CA LYS A 85 -6.63 -16.44 -20.84
C LYS A 85 -7.78 -17.22 -20.23
N LYS A 86 -7.95 -17.09 -18.91
CA LYS A 86 -9.08 -17.62 -18.17
C LYS A 86 -9.84 -16.46 -17.55
N ILE A 87 -11.12 -16.35 -17.89
CA ILE A 87 -12.02 -15.38 -17.29
C ILE A 87 -12.97 -16.17 -16.40
N VAL A 88 -13.02 -15.83 -15.12
CA VAL A 88 -13.92 -16.42 -14.14
C VAL A 88 -14.83 -15.32 -13.64
N LYS A 89 -16.13 -15.46 -13.88
CA LYS A 89 -17.14 -14.55 -13.37
C LYS A 89 -17.89 -15.22 -12.23
N ILE A 90 -17.83 -14.62 -11.04
CA ILE A 90 -18.57 -15.07 -9.86
C ILE A 90 -19.50 -13.92 -9.46
N ASN A 91 -20.81 -14.13 -9.58
CA ASN A 91 -21.81 -13.07 -9.43
C ASN A 91 -21.52 -11.89 -10.38
N GLU A 92 -21.11 -10.75 -9.82
CA GLU A 92 -20.79 -9.49 -10.52
C GLU A 92 -19.28 -9.22 -10.59
N ASP A 93 -18.47 -10.08 -9.98
CA ASP A 93 -17.01 -9.96 -9.99
C ASP A 93 -16.42 -10.77 -11.14
N GLU A 94 -15.72 -10.06 -12.03
CA GLU A 94 -14.93 -10.66 -13.10
C GLU A 94 -13.46 -10.74 -12.68
N GLN A 95 -12.92 -11.95 -12.67
CA GLN A 95 -11.51 -12.23 -12.44
C GLN A 95 -10.88 -12.66 -13.76
N ILE A 96 -9.84 -11.95 -14.17
CA ILE A 96 -9.11 -12.21 -15.40
C ILE A 96 -7.72 -12.72 -15.03
N LEU A 97 -7.41 -13.94 -15.46
CA LEU A 97 -6.10 -14.54 -15.34
C LEU A 97 -5.51 -14.74 -16.74
N LYS A 98 -4.39 -14.09 -17.01
CA LYS A 98 -3.65 -14.23 -18.28
C LYS A 98 -2.30 -14.86 -17.99
N ILE A 99 -1.88 -15.74 -18.90
CA ILE A 99 -0.55 -16.32 -18.88
C ILE A 99 0.08 -16.21 -20.26
N SER A 100 1.40 -16.03 -20.30
CA SER A 100 2.20 -16.22 -21.50
C SER A 100 3.57 -16.75 -21.16
N GLY A 101 4.23 -17.40 -22.11
CA GLY A 101 5.59 -17.88 -21.91
C GLY A 101 6.06 -18.78 -23.04
N ILE A 102 7.29 -19.25 -22.93
CA ILE A 102 7.95 -20.11 -23.92
C ILE A 102 8.05 -21.53 -23.36
N VAL A 103 7.53 -22.50 -24.12
CA VAL A 103 7.54 -23.91 -23.79
C VAL A 103 8.43 -24.66 -24.77
N LYS A 104 9.29 -25.53 -24.25
CA LYS A 104 10.01 -26.52 -25.07
C LYS A 104 9.08 -27.71 -25.34
N PRO A 105 8.98 -28.22 -26.58
CA PRO A 105 8.15 -29.38 -26.88
C PRO A 105 8.42 -30.60 -25.99
N THR A 106 9.67 -30.78 -25.53
CA THR A 106 10.07 -31.88 -24.63
C THR A 106 9.49 -31.80 -23.22
N TYR A 107 8.91 -30.66 -22.83
CA TYR A 107 8.27 -30.48 -21.52
C TYR A 107 6.75 -30.69 -21.55
N ILE A 108 6.19 -30.99 -22.73
CA ILE A 108 4.78 -31.33 -22.91
C ILE A 108 4.61 -32.80 -22.55
N GLU A 109 3.80 -33.07 -21.55
CA GLU A 109 3.46 -34.42 -21.10
C GLU A 109 2.49 -35.11 -22.09
N GLN A 110 2.29 -36.41 -21.94
CA GLN A 110 1.39 -37.18 -22.84
C GLN A 110 -0.06 -36.71 -22.83
N ASP A 111 -0.49 -36.01 -21.78
CA ASP A 111 -1.83 -35.42 -21.64
C ASP A 111 -1.92 -33.99 -22.19
N ASN A 112 -0.88 -33.50 -22.88
CA ASN A 112 -0.72 -32.11 -23.35
C ASN A 112 -0.66 -31.07 -22.23
N SER A 113 -0.30 -31.48 -21.01
CA SER A 113 -0.08 -30.56 -19.90
C SER A 113 1.39 -30.12 -19.81
N VAL A 114 1.61 -28.94 -19.22
CA VAL A 114 2.93 -28.40 -18.92
C VAL A 114 2.86 -27.76 -17.54
N LEU A 115 3.78 -28.16 -16.65
CA LEU A 115 3.91 -27.54 -15.34
C LEU A 115 4.48 -26.12 -15.46
N SER A 116 3.93 -25.19 -14.66
CA SER A 116 4.29 -23.77 -14.71
C SER A 116 5.78 -23.49 -14.44
N ASP A 117 6.46 -24.36 -13.69
CA ASP A 117 7.90 -24.27 -13.40
C ASP A 117 8.79 -24.62 -14.61
N ARG A 118 8.24 -25.33 -15.60
CA ARG A 118 8.92 -25.71 -16.85
C ARG A 118 8.70 -24.71 -17.99
N ILE A 119 7.98 -23.62 -17.74
CA ILE A 119 7.73 -22.55 -18.73
C ILE A 119 8.82 -21.49 -18.58
N SER A 120 9.56 -21.22 -19.67
CA SER A 120 10.54 -20.14 -19.71
C SER A 120 9.85 -18.79 -19.94
N ASP A 121 10.37 -17.73 -19.31
CA ASP A 121 9.80 -16.37 -19.39
C ASP A 121 8.29 -16.33 -19.12
N MET A 122 7.85 -17.06 -18.09
CA MET A 122 6.45 -17.10 -17.71
C MET A 122 6.01 -15.72 -17.17
N TYR A 123 5.02 -15.14 -17.83
CA TYR A 123 4.32 -13.96 -17.37
C TYR A 123 2.92 -14.35 -16.92
N VAL A 124 2.54 -13.93 -15.72
CA VAL A 124 1.23 -14.19 -15.13
C VAL A 124 0.64 -12.88 -14.65
N GLU A 125 -0.56 -12.58 -15.15
CA GLU A 125 -1.32 -11.39 -14.77
C GLU A 125 -2.64 -11.86 -14.16
N TYR A 126 -2.83 -11.54 -12.88
CA TYR A 126 -4.09 -11.76 -12.18
C TYR A 126 -4.72 -10.40 -11.85
N ASN A 127 -5.79 -10.07 -12.57
CA ASN A 127 -6.61 -8.90 -12.29
C ASN A 127 -7.92 -9.35 -11.66
N GLY A 128 -8.04 -9.16 -10.35
CA GLY A 128 -9.32 -9.16 -9.64
C GLY A 128 -9.52 -7.79 -8.99
N LYS A 129 -10.75 -7.26 -9.01
CA LYS A 129 -11.11 -6.06 -8.23
C LYS A 129 -11.00 -6.40 -6.74
N GLY A 130 -9.82 -6.22 -6.16
CA GLY A 130 -9.59 -6.43 -4.73
C GLY A 130 -10.11 -5.25 -3.92
N PHE A 131 -11.07 -5.50 -3.02
CA PHE A 131 -11.62 -4.57 -2.02
C PHE A 131 -10.61 -4.07 -0.96
N ILE A 132 -9.29 -4.11 -1.21
CA ILE A 132 -8.26 -3.82 -0.21
C ILE A 132 -7.36 -2.69 -0.72
N ALA A 133 -7.87 -1.47 -0.72
CA ALA A 133 -7.02 -0.29 -0.91
C ALA A 133 -7.52 1.02 -0.26
N ASP A 134 -8.66 1.07 0.42
CA ASP A 134 -9.23 2.37 0.85
C ASP A 134 -9.29 2.64 2.37
N ASN A 135 -8.86 1.72 3.23
CA ASN A 135 -8.90 1.95 4.69
C ASN A 135 -7.65 2.65 5.27
N GLN A 136 -6.76 3.19 4.43
CA GLN A 136 -5.58 3.94 4.89
C GLN A 136 -5.62 5.42 4.55
N LYS A 137 -6.81 5.97 4.25
CA LYS A 137 -7.02 7.41 4.28
C LYS A 137 -7.27 7.81 5.73
N PRO A 138 -6.45 8.71 6.33
CA PRO A 138 -6.75 9.23 7.65
C PRO A 138 -8.18 9.77 7.64
N GLY A 139 -9.01 9.27 8.56
CA GLY A 139 -10.42 9.60 8.62
C GLY A 139 -10.65 11.11 8.62
N TRP A 140 -11.77 11.54 8.05
CA TRP A 140 -12.13 12.95 7.91
C TRP A 140 -11.91 13.75 9.21
N LEU A 141 -12.16 13.15 10.38
CA LEU A 141 -11.90 13.75 11.70
C LEU A 141 -10.46 14.23 11.91
N SER A 142 -9.46 13.46 11.45
CA SER A 142 -8.04 13.83 11.59
C SER A 142 -7.69 15.07 10.76
N ARG A 143 -8.33 15.24 9.59
CA ARG A 143 -8.18 16.45 8.77
C ARG A 143 -8.87 17.67 9.38
N PHE A 144 -9.99 17.46 10.07
CA PHE A 144 -10.71 18.54 10.74
C PHE A 144 -9.97 19.04 11.99
N LEU A 145 -9.42 18.16 12.83
CA LEU A 145 -8.66 18.62 14.01
C LEU A 145 -7.41 19.45 13.64
N VAL A 146 -6.69 19.08 12.57
CA VAL A 146 -5.50 19.84 12.12
C VAL A 146 -5.88 21.21 11.54
N LYS A 147 -7.10 21.38 11.02
CA LYS A 147 -7.57 22.65 10.46
C LYS A 147 -8.07 23.64 11.52
N ILE A 148 -8.51 23.15 12.68
CA ILE A 148 -9.15 23.98 13.72
C ILE A 148 -8.11 24.54 14.72
N TRP A 149 -6.91 23.95 14.82
CA TRP A 149 -5.82 24.52 15.61
C TRP A 149 -4.59 24.89 14.77
N PRO A 150 -4.52 26.15 14.28
CA PRO A 150 -3.32 26.71 13.69
C PRO A 150 -2.52 27.56 14.69
N PHE A 151 -2.33 27.10 15.93
CA PHE A 151 -1.34 27.64 16.89
C PHE A 151 -1.19 26.67 18.07
#